data_AF-A0A524L1I8-F1
#
_entry.id   AF-A0A524L1I8-F1
#
_cell.length_a   1.000
_cell.length_b   1.000
_cell.length_c   1.000
_cell.angle_alpha   90.00
_cell.angle_beta   90.00
_cell.angle_gamma   90.00
#
_symmetry.space_group_name_H-M   'P 1'
#
loop_
_entity.id
_entity.type
_entity.pdbx_description
1 polymer ?
#
loop_
_entity_poly.entity_id
_entity_poly.type
_entity_poly.pdbx_seq_one_letter_code
_entity_poly.pdbx_strand_id
1 'polypeptide(L)'
;MRVTLWGTRGSLPTPGPETTRYGGNTSCVEVRGRDGSVVVLDAGSGIRRLGATIGPEVRRIDVLLSHLHLDHIEGLGFFAPLFRRGLEVHIWGP
;
A
#
# COMPACT_ATOMS: atom_id res chain seq x y z
N MET A 1 14.06 4.38 -10.26
CA MET A 1 12.92 3.60 -9.75
C MET A 1 13.31 3.10 -8.38
N ARG A 2 12.40 3.18 -7.40
CA ARG A 2 12.59 2.66 -6.05
C ARG A 2 11.39 1.76 -5.72
N VAL A 3 11.66 0.62 -5.10
CA VAL A 3 10.63 -0.31 -4.63
C VAL A 3 10.72 -0.42 -3.12
N THR A 4 9.59 -0.29 -2.44
CA THR A 4 9.49 -0.40 -0.97
C THR A 4 8.46 -1.47 -0.62
N LEU A 5 8.85 -2.47 0.18
CA LEU A 5 7.93 -3.48 0.68
C LEU A 5 7.33 -3.01 2.01
N TRP A 6 6.03 -2.73 2.03
CA TRP A 6 5.31 -2.24 3.21
C TRP A 6 4.63 -3.35 3.99
N GLY A 7 4.35 -4.47 3.32
CA GLY A 7 3.94 -5.73 3.92
C GLY A 7 4.30 -6.91 3.03
N THR A 8 4.64 -8.01 3.69
CA THR A 8 5.22 -9.22 3.07
C THR A 8 4.59 -10.50 3.61
N ARG A 9 3.52 -10.38 4.41
CA ARG A 9 2.73 -11.51 4.91
C ARG A 9 1.53 -11.74 4.01
N GLY A 10 1.05 -12.98 3.99
CA GLY A 10 -0.21 -13.35 3.35
C GLY A 10 -1.25 -13.71 4.40
N SER A 11 -2.51 -13.76 3.98
CA SER A 11 -3.72 -14.15 4.73
C SER A 11 -4.05 -13.31 5.96
N LEU A 12 -3.12 -13.12 6.90
CA LEU A 12 -3.32 -12.40 8.15
C LEU A 12 -2.09 -11.58 8.52
N PRO A 13 -2.25 -10.41 9.15
CA PRO A 13 -1.13 -9.69 9.74
C PRO A 13 -0.63 -10.45 10.98
N THR A 14 0.68 -10.65 11.05
CA THR A 14 1.34 -11.43 12.12
C THR A 14 2.44 -10.60 12.79
N PRO A 15 2.14 -9.52 13.52
CA PRO A 15 3.15 -8.73 14.21
C PRO A 15 3.69 -9.49 15.44
N GLY A 16 5.00 -9.66 15.54
CA GLY A 16 5.63 -10.30 16.70
C GLY A 16 7.16 -10.34 16.62
N PRO A 17 7.85 -10.69 17.72
CA PRO A 17 9.31 -10.86 17.74
C PRO A 17 9.81 -11.83 16.66
N GLU A 18 9.05 -12.89 16.38
CA GLU A 18 9.35 -13.92 15.40
C GLU A 18 9.23 -13.45 13.95
N THR A 19 8.44 -12.40 13.68
CA THR A 19 8.19 -11.89 12.33
C THR A 19 8.85 -10.53 12.06
N THR A 20 9.37 -9.86 13.09
CA THR A 20 9.92 -8.49 13.05
C THR A 20 10.99 -8.29 11.98
N ARG A 21 11.81 -9.31 11.69
CA ARG A 21 12.88 -9.20 10.68
C ARG A 21 12.37 -8.73 9.31
N TYR A 22 11.18 -9.17 8.91
CA TYR A 22 10.58 -8.82 7.62
C TYR A 22 9.22 -8.11 7.73
N GLY A 23 8.77 -7.86 8.97
CA GLY A 23 7.51 -7.20 9.29
C GLY A 23 6.33 -8.16 9.47
N GLY A 24 5.23 -7.62 9.99
CA GLY A 24 3.99 -8.35 10.27
C GLY A 24 2.80 -7.92 9.40
N ASN A 25 2.98 -6.99 8.47
CA ASN A 25 1.89 -6.49 7.63
C ASN A 25 1.65 -7.41 6.41
N THR A 26 0.39 -7.47 5.98
CA THR A 26 -0.08 -8.16 4.76
C THR A 26 0.28 -7.39 3.48
N SER A 27 0.15 -8.04 2.33
CA SER A 27 0.66 -7.61 1.01
C SER A 27 0.47 -6.11 0.73
N CYS A 28 1.59 -5.40 0.55
CA CYS A 28 1.59 -4.04 0.05
C CYS A 28 2.99 -3.66 -0.44
N VAL A 29 3.11 -3.27 -1.70
CA VAL A 29 4.37 -2.83 -2.31
C VAL A 29 4.19 -1.47 -2.95
N GLU A 30 5.11 -0.55 -2.67
CA GLU A 30 5.19 0.74 -3.36
C GLU A 30 6.26 0.67 -4.45
N VAL A 31 5.91 1.18 -5.63
CA VAL A 31 6.84 1.46 -6.72
C VAL A 31 6.82 2.95 -6.98
N ARG A 32 7.97 3.62 -6.79
CA ARG A 32 8.16 5.02 -7.15
C ARG A 32 8.98 5.17 -8.43
N GLY A 33 8.39 5.82 -9.42
CA GLY A 33 9.06 6.21 -10.67
C GLY A 33 10.08 7.34 -10.45
N ARG A 34 10.95 7.56 -11.44
CA ARG A 34 11.91 8.68 -11.41
C ARG A 34 11.22 10.04 -11.61
N ASP A 35 10.06 10.02 -12.25
CA ASP A 35 9.17 11.15 -12.53
C ASP A 35 8.23 11.50 -11.36
N GLY A 36 8.34 10.79 -10.23
CA GLY A 36 7.48 10.97 -9.06
C GLY A 36 6.16 10.20 -9.12
N SER A 37 5.94 9.37 -10.14
CA SER A 37 4.78 8.46 -10.19
C SER A 37 4.80 7.49 -8.99
N VAL A 38 3.62 7.19 -8.46
CA VAL A 38 3.42 6.29 -7.32
C VAL A 38 2.43 5.20 -7.73
N VAL A 39 2.93 3.97 -7.78
CA VAL A 39 2.12 2.76 -7.98
C VAL A 39 2.17 1.94 -6.70
N VAL A 40 1.03 1.42 -6.29
CA VAL A 40 0.88 0.51 -5.16
C VAL A 40 0.37 -0.82 -5.68
N LEU A 41 1.05 -1.91 -5.32
CA LEU A 41 0.63 -3.28 -5.63
C LEU A 41 0.05 -3.88 -4.35
N ASP A 42 -1.23 -4.22 -4.41
CA ASP A 42 -2.09 -4.63 -3.31
C ASP A 42 -2.19 -3.63 -2.14
N ALA A 43 -3.33 -3.69 -1.46
CA ALA A 43 -3.72 -2.77 -0.40
C ALA A 43 -4.04 -3.50 0.91
N GLY A 44 -3.20 -4.48 1.27
CA GLY A 44 -3.21 -5.09 2.60
C GLY A 44 -2.86 -4.10 3.72
N SER A 45 -2.82 -4.56 4.96
CA SER A 45 -2.53 -3.76 6.16
C SER A 45 -1.24 -2.91 6.09
N GLY A 46 -0.27 -3.28 5.23
CA GLY A 46 0.93 -2.49 4.97
C GLY A 46 0.65 -1.10 4.39
N ILE A 47 -0.45 -0.94 3.64
CA ILE A 47 -0.78 0.30 2.93
C ILE A 47 -1.02 1.47 3.89
N ARG A 48 -1.40 1.20 5.14
CA ARG A 48 -1.58 2.23 6.17
C ARG A 48 -0.29 3.01 6.42
N ARG A 49 0.85 2.33 6.49
CA ARG A 49 2.16 2.98 6.69
C ARG A 49 2.64 3.69 5.44
N LEU A 50 2.40 3.09 4.26
CA LEU A 50 2.65 3.74 2.97
C LEU A 50 1.91 5.08 2.89
N GLY A 51 0.63 5.11 3.24
CA GLY A 51 -0.21 6.30 3.16
C GLY A 51 0.30 7.48 3.99
N ALA A 52 0.96 7.22 5.12
CA ALA A 52 1.60 8.24 5.95
C ALA A 52 2.84 8.88 5.31
N THR A 53 3.40 8.27 4.27
CA THR A 53 4.58 8.77 3.53
C THR A 53 4.24 9.49 2.23
N ILE A 54 2.96 9.55 1.88
CA ILE A 54 2.50 10.28 0.69
C ILE A 54 2.48 11.76 1.02
N GLY A 55 3.45 12.50 0.50
CA GLY A 55 3.55 13.95 0.65
C GLY A 55 2.53 14.71 -0.20
N PRO A 56 2.43 16.04 -0.01
CA PRO A 56 1.50 16.91 -0.75
C PRO A 56 1.86 17.08 -2.23
N GLU A 57 3.09 16.77 -2.64
CA GLU A 57 3.56 16.81 -4.02
C GLU A 57 2.96 15.70 -4.90
N VAL A 58 2.52 14.60 -4.29
CA VAL A 58 1.88 13.49 -4.99
C VAL A 58 0.46 13.91 -5.37
N ARG A 59 0.16 13.88 -6.66
CA ARG A 59 -1.14 14.28 -7.22
C ARG A 59 -1.99 13.09 -7.65
N ARG A 60 -1.36 11.94 -7.86
CA ARG A 60 -2.01 10.70 -8.29
C ARG A 60 -1.32 9.48 -7.68
N ILE A 61 -2.11 8.48 -7.28
CA ILE A 61 -1.67 7.15 -6.89
C ILE A 61 -2.49 6.12 -7.67
N ASP A 62 -1.82 5.15 -8.27
CA ASP A 62 -2.46 4.00 -8.89
C ASP A 62 -2.29 2.77 -7.98
N VAL A 63 -3.40 2.25 -7.47
CA VAL A 63 -3.46 1.03 -6.64
C VAL A 63 -3.91 -0.12 -7.53
N LEU A 64 -3.03 -1.09 -7.76
CA LEU A 64 -3.31 -2.29 -8.56
C LEU A 64 -3.54 -3.46 -7.60
N LEU A 65 -4.77 -3.94 -7.55
CA LEU A 65 -5.18 -5.10 -6.78
C LEU A 65 -4.99 -6.35 -7.63
N SER A 66 -4.16 -7.28 -7.17
CA SER A 66 -3.95 -8.54 -7.87
C SER A 66 -5.18 -9.45 -7.85
N HIS A 67 -5.90 -9.46 -6.72
CA HIS A 67 -7.16 -10.17 -6.50
C HIS A 67 -7.86 -9.61 -5.24
N LEU A 68 -9.06 -10.10 -4.94
CA LEU A 68 -9.94 -9.54 -3.90
C LEU A 68 -10.01 -10.40 -2.62
N HIS A 69 -8.93 -11.11 -2.27
CA HIS A 69 -8.81 -11.66 -0.92
C HIS A 69 -8.61 -10.53 0.10
N LEU A 70 -9.08 -10.76 1.32
CA LEU A 70 -9.15 -9.72 2.35
C LEU A 70 -7.77 -9.12 2.66
N ASP A 71 -6.72 -9.94 2.73
CA ASP A 71 -5.35 -9.51 3.01
C ASP A 71 -4.72 -8.64 1.92
N HIS A 72 -5.39 -8.48 0.76
CA HIS A 72 -4.99 -7.60 -0.33
C HIS A 72 -5.83 -6.31 -0.39
N ILE A 73 -6.91 -6.18 0.40
CA ILE A 73 -7.83 -5.03 0.35
C ILE A 73 -8.17 -4.44 1.72
N GLU A 74 -7.92 -5.16 2.82
CA GLU A 74 -8.29 -4.77 4.19
C GLU A 74 -7.72 -3.41 4.61
N GLY A 75 -6.58 -3.04 4.04
CA GLY A 75 -5.89 -1.80 4.35
C GLY A 75 -6.51 -0.57 3.70
N LEU A 76 -7.35 -0.73 2.66
CA LEU A 76 -8.00 0.39 1.97
C LEU A 76 -8.81 1.26 2.93
N GLY A 77 -9.52 0.64 3.88
CA GLY A 77 -10.30 1.36 4.90
C GLY A 77 -9.45 2.29 5.79
N PHE A 78 -8.13 2.10 5.82
CA PHE A 78 -7.18 2.87 6.63
C PHE A 78 -6.17 3.66 5.78
N PHE A 79 -6.42 3.76 4.47
CA PHE A 79 -5.54 4.46 3.54
C PHE A 79 -5.90 5.95 3.48
N ALA A 80 -5.31 6.74 4.39
CA ALA A 80 -5.56 8.18 4.51
C ALA A 80 -5.56 8.97 3.17
N PRO A 81 -4.70 8.65 2.18
CA PRO A 81 -4.77 9.26 0.84
C PRO A 81 -6.14 9.23 0.14
N LEU A 82 -7.00 8.23 0.39
CA LEU A 82 -8.37 8.19 -0.19
C LEU A 82 -9.23 9.39 0.23
N PHE A 83 -8.93 10.01 1.37
CA PHE A 83 -9.72 11.10 1.94
C PHE A 83 -9.08 12.47 1.71
N ARG A 84 -7.96 12.54 0.98
CA ARG A 84 -7.22 13.78 0.75
C ARG A 84 -7.77 14.51 -0.47
N ARG A 85 -8.27 15.74 -0.27
CA ARG A 85 -8.73 16.60 -1.37
C ARG A 85 -7.59 16.89 -2.36
N GLY A 86 -7.89 16.78 -3.66
CA GLY A 86 -6.96 17.11 -4.75
C GLY A 86 -5.91 16.04 -5.06
N LEU A 87 -5.93 14.92 -4.34
CA LEU A 87 -5.17 13.71 -4.68
C LEU A 87 -6.11 12.74 -5.40
N GLU A 88 -5.72 12.31 -6.59
CA GLU A 88 -6.41 11.24 -7.31
C GLU A 88 -5.90 9.88 -6.82
N VAL A 89 -6.81 9.00 -6.44
CA VAL A 89 -6.49 7.60 -6.16
C VAL A 89 -7.29 6.73 -7.13
N HIS A 90 -6.58 6.06 -8.03
CA HIS A 90 -7.17 5.17 -9.03
C HIS A 90 -6.97 3.75 -8.53
N ILE A 91 -8.05 2.98 -8.41
CA ILE A 91 -8.01 1.59 -7.96
C ILE A 91 -8.34 0.70 -9.15
N TRP A 92 -7.43 -0.21 -9.46
CA TRP A 92 -7.51 -1.16 -10.57
C TRP A 92 -7.64 -2.57 -9.98
N GLY A 93 -8.63 -3.35 -10.42
CA GLY A 93 -8.85 -4.71 -9.91
C GLY A 93 -9.61 -5.58 -10.90
N PRO A 94 -9.83 -6.87 -10.55
CA PRO A 94 -10.58 -7.84 -11.36
C PRO A 94 -12.07 -7.53 -11.50
#